data_AF-A0AAN8ERB3-F1
#
_entry.id   AF-A0AAN8ERB3-F1
#
_cell.length_a   1.000
_cell.length_b   1.000
_cell.length_c   1.000
_cell.angle_alpha   90.00
_cell.angle_beta   90.00
_cell.angle_gamma   90.00
#
_symmetry.space_group_name_H-M   'P 1'
#
loop_
_entity.id
_entity.type
_entity.pdbx_description
1 polymer ?
#
loop_
_entity_poly.entity_id
_entity_poly.type
_entity_poly.pdbx_seq_one_letter_code
_entity_poly.pdbx_strand_id
1 'polypeptide(L)'
;MTCSSHGKDTNLCASRYASCTCSDCIMVEQRRQLNNMLSKSKMAESPRETVNGRRVRDPQCARCRQHGIRVPLRGHKRVLCQFANCKCEMCELVEDRRSLMAKQIKLRRDQQRQRNNMDDRHSSDSTGEHDLT
;
A
#
# COMPACT_ATOMS: atom_id res chain seq x y z
N MET A 1 31.22 12.69 -16.08
CA MET A 1 31.69 12.13 -14.80
C MET A 1 30.50 11.47 -14.10
N THR A 2 30.30 10.20 -14.38
CA THR A 2 29.19 9.38 -13.87
C THR A 2 29.48 8.97 -12.43
N CYS A 3 28.52 9.25 -11.55
CA CYS A 3 28.60 8.98 -10.11
C CYS A 3 28.32 7.48 -9.85
N SER A 4 29.27 6.61 -10.20
CA SER A 4 29.09 5.16 -10.18
C SER A 4 29.35 4.48 -8.82
N SER A 5 29.26 5.17 -7.68
CA SER A 5 29.69 4.57 -6.40
C SER A 5 29.07 5.20 -5.15
N HIS A 6 27.78 5.00 -4.86
CA HIS A 6 27.27 5.32 -3.52
C HIS A 6 26.46 4.16 -2.95
N GLY A 7 27.14 3.41 -2.06
CA GLY A 7 26.67 2.22 -1.37
C GLY A 7 25.44 2.46 -0.51
N LYS A 8 24.66 1.40 -0.35
CA LYS A 8 23.35 1.34 0.31
C LYS A 8 23.50 1.36 1.83
N ASP A 9 23.86 2.50 2.42
CA ASP A 9 23.80 2.67 3.89
C ASP A 9 23.00 3.92 4.25
N THR A 10 21.70 3.71 4.46
CA THR A 10 20.65 4.74 4.54
C THR A 10 20.64 5.58 5.82
N ASN A 11 21.66 5.55 6.67
CA ASN A 11 21.63 6.28 7.94
C ASN A 11 22.89 7.12 8.27
N LEU A 12 23.87 7.25 7.37
CA LEU A 12 25.04 8.10 7.59
C LEU A 12 25.15 9.28 6.59
N CYS A 13 24.01 9.76 6.11
CA CYS A 13 23.92 10.82 5.09
C CYS A 13 23.36 12.13 5.69
N ALA A 14 23.94 12.61 6.80
CA ALA A 14 23.57 13.91 7.36
C ALA A 14 24.61 15.00 7.07
N SER A 15 25.90 14.65 6.94
CA SER A 15 26.98 15.64 6.96
C SER A 15 27.90 15.66 5.74
N ARG A 16 27.89 14.63 4.87
CA ARG A 16 28.79 14.58 3.69
C ARG A 16 28.18 15.06 2.36
N TYR A 17 26.89 15.40 2.34
CA TYR A 17 26.18 15.63 1.07
C TYR A 17 25.36 16.92 1.04
N ALA A 18 25.69 17.88 1.90
CA ALA A 18 25.00 19.18 1.95
C ALA A 18 25.11 20.01 0.65
N SER A 19 26.10 19.71 -0.20
CA SER A 19 26.40 20.47 -1.43
C SER A 19 26.29 19.65 -2.72
N CYS A 20 25.72 18.44 -2.68
CA CYS A 20 25.59 17.62 -3.89
C CYS A 20 24.38 18.08 -4.73
N THR A 21 24.64 18.47 -5.99
CA THR A 21 23.62 19.00 -6.90
C THR A 21 23.17 17.99 -7.97
N CYS A 22 23.44 16.70 -7.79
CA CYS A 22 23.00 15.69 -8.76
C CYS A 22 21.49 15.42 -8.63
N SER A 23 20.85 15.00 -9.73
CA SER A 23 19.41 14.74 -9.78
C SER A 23 18.95 13.74 -8.71
N ASP A 24 19.74 12.71 -8.42
CA ASP A 24 19.39 11.71 -7.41
C ASP A 24 19.38 12.28 -5.98
N CYS A 25 20.34 13.14 -5.64
CA CYS A 25 20.40 13.79 -4.32
C CYS A 25 19.34 14.90 -4.16
N ILE A 26 19.03 15.63 -5.23
CA ILE A 26 17.93 16.62 -5.24
C ILE A 26 16.60 15.93 -4.96
N MET A 27 16.36 14.76 -5.56
CA MET A 27 15.12 13.99 -5.37
C MET A 27 14.98 13.42 -3.95
N VAL A 28 16.09 13.03 -3.32
CA VAL A 28 16.09 12.58 -1.91
C VAL A 28 15.77 13.72 -0.95
N GLU A 29 16.37 14.90 -1.15
CA GLU A 29 16.12 16.07 -0.30
C GLU A 29 14.69 16.62 -0.48
N GLN A 30 14.19 16.68 -1.73
CA GLN A 30 12.79 17.02 -2.00
C GLN A 30 11.82 16.06 -1.30
N ARG A 31 12.09 14.75 -1.31
CA ARG A 31 11.26 13.76 -0.61
C ARG A 31 11.27 13.94 0.91
N ARG A 32 12.41 14.32 1.49
CA ARG A 32 12.54 14.64 2.92
C ARG A 32 11.72 15.87 3.30
N GLN A 33 11.82 16.94 2.50
CA GLN A 33 11.07 18.18 2.70
C GLN A 33 9.56 17.95 2.62
N LEU A 34 9.07 17.19 1.64
CA LEU A 34 7.66 16.83 1.52
C LEU A 34 7.13 16.04 2.74
N ASN A 35 7.92 15.10 3.28
CA ASN A 35 7.53 14.35 4.48
C ASN A 35 7.50 15.22 5.75
N ASN A 36 8.44 16.15 5.89
CA ASN A 36 8.45 17.09 7.01
C ASN A 36 7.23 18.05 6.95
N MET A 37 6.84 18.50 5.76
CA MET A 37 5.63 19.32 5.59
C MET A 37 4.34 18.53 5.85
N LEU A 38 4.27 17.25 5.45
CA LEU A 38 3.13 16.37 5.76
C LEU A 38 3.01 16.03 7.26
N SER A 39 4.11 16.11 8.00
CA SER A 39 4.14 15.84 9.44
C SER A 39 3.62 17.03 10.27
N LYS A 40 3.66 18.24 9.73
CA LYS A 40 3.37 19.49 10.47
C LYS A 40 1.89 19.89 10.50
N SER A 41 1.04 19.25 9.68
CA SER A 41 -0.39 19.60 9.53
C SER A 41 -1.37 18.67 10.26
N LYS A 42 -0.92 17.74 11.11
CA LYS A 42 -1.81 16.87 11.89
C LYS A 42 -2.14 17.48 13.25
N MET A 43 -3.11 18.40 13.29
CA MET A 43 -3.82 18.74 14.52
C MET A 43 -5.27 18.28 14.41
N ALA A 44 -5.71 17.52 15.43
CA ALA A 44 -7.05 16.98 15.70
C ALA A 44 -7.56 15.80 14.82
N GLU A 45 -7.05 14.58 15.04
CA GLU A 45 -7.81 13.34 14.81
C GLU A 45 -7.86 12.56 16.13
N SER A 46 -9.06 12.14 16.56
CA SER A 46 -9.32 11.38 17.79
C SER A 46 -8.39 10.15 17.91
N PRO A 47 -7.93 9.74 19.11
CA PRO A 47 -6.99 8.64 19.27
C PRO A 47 -7.59 7.34 18.73
N ARG A 48 -7.17 6.94 17.53
CA ARG A 48 -7.27 5.54 17.10
C ARG A 48 -6.21 4.79 17.89
N GLU A 49 -6.60 3.79 18.68
CA GLU A 49 -5.65 2.98 19.44
C GLU A 49 -4.59 2.40 18.50
N THR A 50 -3.35 2.84 18.70
CA THR A 50 -2.18 2.27 18.04
C THR A 50 -1.57 1.24 18.97
N VAL A 51 -1.89 -0.03 18.75
CA VAL A 51 -1.15 -1.13 19.38
C VAL A 51 0.14 -1.33 18.56
N ASN A 52 1.31 -1.16 19.19
CA ASN A 52 2.63 -1.28 18.56
C ASN A 52 2.87 -0.37 17.34
N GLY A 53 2.33 0.85 17.34
CA GLY A 53 2.55 1.83 16.26
C GLY A 53 1.83 1.51 14.94
N ARG A 54 1.04 0.43 14.88
CA ARG A 54 0.19 0.09 13.73
C ARG A 54 -1.24 0.55 14.01
N ARG A 55 -1.81 1.36 13.11
CA ARG A 55 -3.23 1.69 13.15
C ARG A 55 -4.03 0.41 12.97
N VAL A 56 -4.71 -0.05 14.03
CA VAL A 56 -5.64 -1.18 13.93
C VAL A 56 -6.78 -0.75 13.02
N ARG A 57 -6.91 -1.45 11.90
CA ARG A 57 -7.92 -1.14 10.89
C ARG A 57 -9.12 -1.99 11.25
N ASP A 58 -10.07 -1.41 11.99
CA ASP A 58 -11.34 -2.05 12.32
C ASP A 58 -12.39 -1.68 11.26
N PRO A 59 -12.57 -2.50 10.21
CA PRO A 59 -13.53 -2.20 9.16
C PRO A 59 -14.96 -2.24 9.71
N GLN A 60 -15.79 -1.32 9.24
CA GLN A 60 -17.22 -1.26 9.51
C GLN A 60 -18.03 -1.77 8.31
N CYS A 61 -19.25 -2.23 8.55
CA CYS A 61 -20.16 -2.62 7.47
C CYS A 61 -20.53 -1.40 6.62
N ALA A 62 -20.13 -1.40 5.35
CA ALA A 62 -20.35 -0.29 4.42
C ALA A 62 -21.84 0.05 4.21
N ARG A 63 -22.73 -0.96 4.22
CA ARG A 63 -24.18 -0.75 4.04
C ARG A 63 -24.84 -0.20 5.30
N CYS A 64 -24.55 -0.75 6.47
CA CYS A 64 -25.04 -0.17 7.72
C CYS A 64 -24.61 1.29 7.88
N ARG A 65 -23.34 1.59 7.54
CA ARG A 65 -22.82 2.95 7.59
C ARG A 65 -23.59 3.91 6.69
N GLN A 66 -24.09 3.43 5.54
CA GLN A 66 -24.89 4.23 4.62
C GLN A 66 -26.28 4.61 5.18
N HIS A 67 -26.75 3.89 6.19
CA HIS A 67 -27.97 4.18 6.93
C HIS A 67 -27.70 4.78 8.33
N GLY A 68 -26.48 5.31 8.55
CA GLY A 68 -26.09 5.94 9.82
C GLY A 68 -25.72 4.96 10.94
N ILE A 69 -25.80 3.65 10.71
CA ILE A 69 -25.56 2.62 11.73
C ILE A 69 -24.13 2.09 11.63
N ARG A 70 -23.38 2.16 12.74
CA ARG A 70 -21.99 1.69 12.81
C ARG A 70 -21.94 0.27 13.38
N VAL A 71 -21.72 -0.71 12.53
CA VAL A 71 -21.55 -2.12 12.93
C VAL A 71 -20.15 -2.60 12.51
N PRO A 72 -19.37 -3.22 13.41
CA PRO A 72 -18.10 -3.84 13.05
C PRO A 72 -18.31 -4.88 11.95
N LEU A 73 -17.48 -4.88 10.91
CA LEU A 73 -17.59 -5.85 9.83
C LEU A 73 -17.17 -7.26 10.29
N ARG A 74 -16.26 -7.35 11.27
CA ARG A 74 -15.82 -8.61 11.85
C ARG A 74 -17.02 -9.31 12.52
N GLY A 75 -17.38 -10.49 12.03
CA GLY A 75 -18.56 -11.25 12.51
C GLY A 75 -19.90 -10.81 11.89
N HIS A 76 -19.96 -9.68 11.21
CA HIS A 76 -21.19 -9.18 10.58
C HIS A 76 -21.38 -9.79 9.19
N LYS A 77 -22.04 -10.95 9.15
CA LYS A 77 -22.38 -11.66 7.90
C LYS A 77 -23.55 -10.98 7.18
N ARG A 78 -23.66 -11.23 5.87
CA ARG A 78 -24.75 -10.70 5.03
C ARG A 78 -26.13 -11.04 5.62
N VAL A 79 -26.35 -12.25 6.11
CA VAL A 79 -27.64 -12.66 6.71
C VAL A 79 -27.99 -11.92 8.02
N LEU A 80 -26.99 -11.37 8.72
CA LEU A 80 -27.16 -10.57 9.94
C LEU A 80 -27.26 -9.06 9.65
N CYS A 81 -27.10 -8.66 8.39
CA CYS A 81 -27.16 -7.27 7.98
C CYS A 81 -28.61 -6.89 7.69
N GLN A 82 -29.18 -5.99 8.50
CA GLN A 82 -30.52 -5.46 8.28
C GLN A 82 -30.68 -4.85 6.88
N PHE A 83 -29.61 -4.25 6.35
CA PHE A 83 -29.60 -3.61 5.04
C PHE A 83 -29.09 -4.53 3.93
N ALA A 84 -28.99 -5.86 4.14
CA ALA A 84 -28.43 -6.81 3.17
C ALA A 84 -29.14 -6.86 1.82
N ASN A 85 -30.39 -6.42 1.76
CA ASN A 85 -31.20 -6.43 0.55
C ASN A 85 -31.73 -5.02 0.20
N CYS A 86 -31.26 -3.97 0.89
CA CYS A 86 -31.65 -2.60 0.60
C CYS A 86 -31.23 -2.16 -0.81
N LYS A 87 -32.15 -1.56 -1.57
CA LYS A 87 -31.96 -1.09 -2.95
C LYS A 87 -32.01 0.43 -3.08
N CYS A 88 -31.72 1.17 -2.01
CA CYS A 88 -31.57 2.62 -2.15
C CYS A 88 -30.33 2.94 -2.98
N GLU A 89 -30.35 4.08 -3.66
CA GLU A 89 -29.29 4.55 -4.56
C GLU A 89 -27.89 4.38 -3.95
N MET A 90 -27.74 4.74 -2.66
CA MET A 90 -26.42 4.67 -2.06
C MET A 90 -26.00 3.27 -1.60
N CYS A 91 -26.94 2.35 -1.37
CA CYS A 91 -26.60 0.93 -1.23
C CYS A 91 -26.17 0.31 -2.56
N GLU A 92 -26.74 0.76 -3.68
CA GLU A 92 -26.31 0.33 -5.02
C GLU A 92 -24.89 0.81 -5.31
N LEU A 93 -24.59 2.10 -5.05
CA LEU A 93 -23.23 2.64 -5.15
C LEU A 93 -22.19 1.87 -4.30
N VAL A 94 -22.57 1.42 -3.10
CA VAL A 94 -21.69 0.59 -2.26
C VAL A 94 -21.39 -0.75 -2.94
N GLU A 95 -22.37 -1.35 -3.61
CA GLU A 95 -22.21 -2.63 -4.30
C GLU A 95 -21.39 -2.50 -5.58
N ASP A 96 -21.59 -1.44 -6.34
CA ASP A 96 -20.77 -1.11 -7.52
C ASP A 96 -19.31 -0.91 -7.14
N ARG A 97 -19.06 -0.15 -6.06
CA ARG A 97 -17.70 0.05 -5.52
C ARG A 97 -17.05 -1.27 -5.12
N ARG A 98 -17.79 -2.19 -4.50
CA ARG A 98 -17.29 -3.53 -4.15
C ARG A 98 -16.92 -4.33 -5.39
N SER A 99 -17.78 -4.31 -6.40
CA SER A 99 -17.55 -4.97 -7.68
C SER A 99 -16.30 -4.45 -8.38
N LEU A 100 -16.09 -3.13 -8.39
CA LEU A 100 -14.88 -2.52 -8.93
C LEU A 100 -13.63 -2.94 -8.13
N MET A 101 -13.68 -2.90 -6.80
CA MET A 101 -12.56 -3.33 -5.97
C MET A 101 -12.22 -4.80 -6.17
N ALA A 102 -13.21 -5.67 -6.35
CA ALA A 102 -12.99 -7.09 -6.65
C ALA A 102 -12.23 -7.26 -7.98
N LYS A 103 -12.64 -6.53 -9.04
CA LYS A 103 -11.94 -6.52 -10.33
C LYS A 103 -10.49 -6.03 -10.19
N GLN A 104 -10.28 -4.92 -9.47
CA GLN A 104 -8.95 -4.35 -9.26
C GLN A 104 -8.03 -5.28 -8.44
N ILE A 105 -8.56 -5.94 -7.41
CA ILE A 105 -7.81 -6.91 -6.60
C ILE A 105 -7.43 -8.11 -7.45
N LYS A 106 -8.35 -8.63 -8.28
CA LYS A 106 -8.06 -9.72 -9.21
C LYS A 106 -6.90 -9.34 -10.13
N LEU A 107 -7.00 -8.20 -10.82
CA LEU A 107 -5.96 -7.72 -11.72
C LEU A 107 -4.58 -7.64 -11.03
N ARG A 108 -4.52 -7.05 -9.83
CA ARG A 108 -3.27 -6.95 -9.06
C ARG A 108 -2.70 -8.32 -8.70
N ARG A 109 -3.55 -9.25 -8.27
CA ARG A 109 -3.13 -10.62 -7.97
C ARG A 109 -2.62 -11.33 -9.21
N ASP A 110 -3.23 -11.09 -10.37
CA ASP A 110 -2.84 -11.72 -11.64
C ASP A 110 -1.47 -11.20 -12.08
N GLN A 111 -1.24 -9.87 -12.02
CA GLN A 111 0.07 -9.26 -12.29
C GLN A 111 1.14 -9.78 -11.32
N GLN A 112 0.82 -9.94 -10.03
CA GLN A 112 1.78 -10.47 -9.07
C GLN A 112 2.15 -11.93 -9.36
N ARG A 113 1.18 -12.78 -9.75
CA ARG A 113 1.46 -14.17 -10.16
C ARG A 113 2.33 -14.22 -11.42
N GLN A 114 2.07 -13.36 -12.40
CA GLN A 114 2.89 -13.28 -13.62
C GLN A 114 4.33 -12.88 -13.32
N ARG A 115 4.55 -11.91 -12.43
CA ARG A 115 5.89 -11.50 -11.99
C ARG A 115 6.63 -12.65 -11.32
N ASN A 116 6.01 -13.30 -10.33
CA ASN A 116 6.62 -14.45 -9.64
C ASN A 116 6.97 -15.59 -10.62
N ASN A 117 6.08 -15.91 -11.57
CA ASN A 117 6.36 -16.93 -12.59
C ASN A 117 7.53 -16.56 -13.51
N MET A 118 7.79 -15.27 -13.75
CA MET A 118 8.97 -14.82 -14.51
C MET A 118 10.25 -14.95 -13.69
N ASP A 119 10.18 -14.70 -12.38
CA ASP A 119 11.31 -14.90 -11.46
C ASP A 119 11.69 -16.40 -11.39
N ASP A 120 10.71 -17.32 -11.36
CA ASP A 120 10.95 -18.78 -11.36
C ASP A 120 11.61 -19.30 -12.67
N ARG A 121 11.26 -18.71 -13.82
CA ARG A 121 11.86 -19.07 -15.11
C ARG A 121 13.33 -18.64 -15.25
N HIS A 122 13.72 -17.51 -14.65
CA HIS A 122 15.12 -17.08 -14.66
C HIS A 122 16.01 -17.86 -13.69
N SER A 123 15.43 -18.47 -12.65
CA SER A 123 16.18 -19.30 -11.71
C SER A 123 16.47 -20.71 -12.24
N SER A 124 15.76 -21.18 -13.27
CA SER A 124 15.94 -22.49 -13.91
C SER A 124 16.95 -22.48 -15.07
N ASP A 125 17.39 -21.29 -15.50
CA ASP A 125 18.35 -21.09 -16.60
C ASP A 125 19.82 -20.96 -16.12
N SER A 126 20.06 -21.10 -14.81
CA SER A 126 21.41 -20.97 -14.21
C SER A 126 22.10 -22.29 -13.87
N THR A 127 21.58 -23.44 -14.33
CA THR A 127 22.17 -24.78 -14.05
C THR A 127 22.69 -25.53 -15.28
N GLY A 128 22.82 -24.87 -16.43
CA GLY A 128 23.43 -25.46 -17.62
C GLY A 128 24.57 -24.59 -18.12
N GLU A 129 25.79 -24.87 -17.67
CA GLU A 129 27.07 -24.74 -18.42
C GLU A 129 28.26 -24.75 -17.44
N HIS A 130 28.86 -25.92 -17.26
CA HIS A 130 30.32 -26.04 -17.14
C HIS A 130 30.75 -27.34 -17.83
N ASP A 131 31.29 -27.17 -19.03
CA ASP A 131 31.83 -28.20 -19.91
C ASP A 131 33.20 -28.71 -19.41
N LEU A 132 33.50 -29.95 -19.78
CA LEU A 132 34.80 -30.64 -19.93
C LEU A 132 35.98 -30.27 -18.99
N THR A 133 36.43 -31.25 -18.20
CA THR A 133 37.76 -31.86 -18.37
C THR A 133 37.79 -33.28 -17.81
#